data_AF-A0A2G6CC38-F1
#
_entry.id   AF-A0A2G6CC38-F1
#
_cell.length_a   1.000
_cell.length_b   1.000
_cell.length_c   1.000
_cell.angle_alpha   90.00
_cell.angle_beta   90.00
_cell.angle_gamma   90.00
#
_symmetry.space_group_name_H-M   'P 1'
#
loop_
_entity.id
_entity.type
_entity.pdbx_description
1 polymer ?
#
loop_
_entity_poly.entity_id
_entity_poly.type
_entity_poly.pdbx_seq_one_letter_code
_entity_poly.pdbx_strand_id
1 'polypeptide(L)'
;AATLVVFSTAWAQVALVLAVAGQAVLAATIAYELITGPKEARGVTPVWHLSFVGFILSPLAALPLGWGMYNVVVLWGTMVLAVVIWGLSIHQFIQRDVPAPLRPLLAIHLAPASVLGVVALLSGLPQVALGFGLLAIVILAGLVGTARWVTESGFSPLWGAFTFPLAAFSTLMQMLSLAGYGEVASSGACLWSRQR
;
A
#
# COMPACT_ATOMS: atom_id res chain seq x y z
N ALA A 1 12.58 -1.39 14.23
CA ALA A 1 13.41 -2.55 13.86
C ALA A 1 14.60 -2.15 12.98
N ALA A 2 14.39 -1.64 11.75
CA ALA A 2 15.49 -1.27 10.85
C ALA A 2 16.53 -0.32 11.47
N THR A 3 16.09 0.70 12.20
CA THR A 3 16.97 1.66 12.89
C THR A 3 17.78 1.07 14.03
N LEU A 4 17.39 -0.10 14.57
CA LEU A 4 18.11 -0.77 15.65
C LEU A 4 19.30 -1.59 15.15
N VAL A 5 19.37 -1.88 13.86
CA VAL A 5 20.40 -2.75 13.28
C VAL A 5 21.81 -2.22 13.56
N VAL A 6 22.00 -0.90 13.55
CA VAL A 6 23.30 -0.25 13.81
C VAL A 6 23.74 -0.36 15.28
N PHE A 7 22.81 -0.63 16.21
CA PHE A 7 23.10 -0.75 17.65
C PHE A 7 23.16 -2.21 18.09
N SER A 8 22.21 -3.04 17.63
CA SER A 8 22.15 -4.46 17.95
C SER A 8 21.22 -5.19 16.98
N THR A 9 21.79 -6.13 16.22
CA THR A 9 21.03 -7.02 15.34
C THR A 9 20.00 -7.85 16.10
N ALA A 10 20.34 -8.34 17.30
CA ALA A 10 19.44 -9.14 18.12
C ALA A 10 18.18 -8.35 18.52
N TRP A 11 18.34 -7.11 19.00
CA TRP A 11 17.20 -6.25 19.33
C TRP A 11 16.38 -5.85 18.10
N ALA A 12 17.02 -5.65 16.95
CA ALA A 12 16.32 -5.41 15.70
C ALA A 12 15.43 -6.59 15.29
N GLN A 13 15.92 -7.83 15.44
CA GLN A 13 15.16 -9.06 15.19
C GLN A 13 13.98 -9.20 16.16
N VAL A 14 14.22 -9.03 17.47
CA VAL A 14 13.14 -9.08 18.49
C VAL A 14 12.04 -8.07 18.19
N ALA A 15 12.42 -6.82 17.90
CA ALA A 15 11.45 -5.77 17.57
C ALA A 15 10.64 -6.11 16.31
N LEU A 16 11.26 -6.70 15.28
CA LEU A 16 10.56 -7.12 14.07
C LEU A 16 9.56 -8.24 14.37
N VAL A 17 9.98 -9.28 15.10
CA VAL A 17 9.11 -10.41 15.46
C VAL A 17 7.91 -9.93 16.27
N LEU A 18 8.12 -9.07 17.27
CA LEU A 18 7.03 -8.52 18.08
C LEU A 18 6.06 -7.68 17.24
N ALA A 19 6.55 -6.86 16.32
CA ALA A 19 5.71 -6.06 15.44
C ALA A 19 4.85 -6.94 14.52
N VAL A 20 5.45 -7.97 13.90
CA VAL A 20 4.74 -8.93 13.04
C VAL A 20 3.73 -9.75 13.83
N ALA A 21 4.10 -10.21 15.02
CA ALA A 21 3.19 -10.95 15.90
C ALA A 21 2.01 -10.07 16.35
N GLY A 22 2.25 -8.82 16.74
CA GLY A 22 1.21 -7.87 17.08
C GLY A 22 0.25 -7.61 15.92
N GLN A 23 0.77 -7.43 14.71
CA GLN A 23 -0.06 -7.30 13.51
C GLN A 23 -0.86 -8.57 13.22
N ALA A 24 -0.28 -9.76 13.44
CA ALA A 24 -0.98 -11.04 13.31
C ALA A 24 -2.14 -11.18 14.29
N VAL A 25 -1.94 -10.81 15.56
CA VAL A 25 -3.00 -10.79 16.56
C VAL A 25 -4.10 -9.82 16.15
N LEU A 26 -3.77 -8.59 15.75
CA LEU A 26 -4.74 -7.61 15.28
C LEU A 26 -5.56 -8.13 14.09
N ALA A 27 -4.88 -8.66 13.07
CA ALA A 27 -5.52 -9.20 11.87
C ALA A 27 -6.44 -10.38 12.21
N ALA A 28 -6.02 -11.27 13.11
CA ALA A 28 -6.81 -12.41 13.55
C ALA A 28 -8.06 -11.97 14.33
N THR A 29 -7.95 -10.98 15.22
CA THR A 29 -9.08 -10.43 15.97
C THR A 29 -10.10 -9.79 15.03
N ILE A 30 -9.66 -8.98 14.07
CA ILE A 30 -10.55 -8.36 13.08
C ILE A 30 -11.21 -9.42 12.19
N ALA A 31 -10.45 -10.44 11.75
CA ALA A 31 -11.02 -11.56 10.99
C ALA A 31 -12.09 -12.31 11.80
N TYR A 32 -11.82 -12.57 13.08
CA TYR A 32 -12.78 -13.21 13.98
C TYR A 32 -14.06 -12.39 14.12
N GLU A 33 -13.96 -11.07 14.33
CA GLU A 33 -15.11 -10.18 14.42
C GLU A 33 -15.89 -10.11 13.10
N LEU A 34 -15.22 -10.13 11.95
CA LEU A 34 -15.89 -10.16 10.64
C LEU A 34 -16.64 -11.47 10.38
N ILE A 35 -16.10 -12.59 10.84
CA ILE A 35 -16.71 -13.92 10.65
C ILE A 35 -17.89 -14.13 11.61
N THR A 36 -17.75 -13.67 12.86
CA THR A 36 -18.74 -13.92 13.93
C THR A 36 -19.75 -12.79 14.11
N GLY A 37 -19.42 -11.56 13.68
CA GLY A 37 -20.26 -10.36 13.85
C GLY A 37 -21.47 -10.28 12.90
N PRO A 38 -22.36 -9.30 13.11
CA PRO A 38 -23.57 -9.09 12.29
C PRO A 38 -23.25 -8.90 10.81
N LYS A 39 -24.11 -9.39 9.91
CA LYS A 39 -23.86 -9.35 8.45
C LYS A 39 -23.73 -7.91 7.92
N GLU A 40 -24.44 -6.98 8.56
CA GLU A 40 -24.47 -5.56 8.25
C GLU A 40 -23.10 -4.88 8.49
N ALA A 41 -22.28 -5.44 9.39
CA ALA A 41 -20.95 -4.91 9.71
C ALA A 41 -19.84 -5.50 8.84
N ARG A 42 -20.13 -6.45 7.94
CA ARG A 42 -19.14 -7.18 7.13
C ARG A 42 -18.74 -6.46 5.84
N GLY A 43 -18.87 -5.13 5.81
CA GLY A 43 -18.46 -4.31 4.67
C GLY A 43 -16.94 -4.32 4.48
N VAL A 44 -16.48 -4.32 3.23
CA VAL A 44 -15.05 -4.19 2.94
C VAL A 44 -14.75 -2.71 2.83
N THR A 45 -13.86 -2.23 3.67
CA THR A 45 -13.48 -0.82 3.66
C THR A 45 -12.00 -0.68 3.31
N PRO A 46 -11.54 0.48 2.83
CA PRO A 46 -10.11 0.70 2.56
C PRO A 46 -9.21 0.39 3.76
N VAL A 47 -9.77 0.50 4.99
CA VAL A 47 -9.12 0.18 6.26
C VAL A 47 -8.67 -1.28 6.36
N TRP A 48 -9.28 -2.19 5.58
CA TRP A 48 -8.84 -3.59 5.51
C TRP A 48 -7.39 -3.72 5.06
N HIS A 49 -6.89 -2.82 4.20
CA HIS A 49 -5.47 -2.81 3.85
C HIS A 49 -4.56 -2.57 5.06
N LEU A 50 -4.97 -1.74 6.02
CA LEU A 50 -4.18 -1.49 7.23
C LEU A 50 -4.08 -2.74 8.11
N SER A 51 -5.16 -3.52 8.17
CA SER A 51 -5.26 -4.69 9.06
C SER A 51 -4.62 -5.93 8.44
N PHE A 52 -4.95 -6.21 7.17
CA PHE A 52 -4.57 -7.46 6.50
C PHE A 52 -3.33 -7.33 5.62
N VAL A 53 -3.05 -6.14 5.09
CA VAL A 53 -1.89 -5.90 4.21
C VAL A 53 -0.75 -5.21 4.98
N GLY A 54 -0.96 -4.75 6.23
CA GLY A 54 0.06 -4.07 7.05
C GLY A 54 1.39 -4.82 7.20
N PHE A 55 1.39 -6.16 7.09
CA PHE A 55 2.60 -6.99 7.05
C PHE A 55 3.59 -6.59 5.94
N ILE A 56 3.10 -5.95 4.88
CA ILE A 56 3.88 -5.52 3.72
C ILE A 56 5.01 -4.55 4.05
N LEU A 57 4.95 -3.89 5.22
CA LEU A 57 6.02 -3.00 5.69
C LEU A 57 7.17 -3.78 6.33
N SER A 58 6.93 -5.01 6.81
CA SER A 58 7.94 -5.81 7.51
C SER A 58 9.18 -6.13 6.67
N PRO A 59 9.12 -6.33 5.34
CA PRO A 59 10.30 -6.52 4.50
C PRO A 59 11.30 -5.35 4.55
N LEU A 60 10.82 -4.11 4.76
CA LEU A 60 11.70 -2.94 4.88
C LEU A 60 12.67 -3.05 6.07
N ALA A 61 12.27 -3.79 7.12
CA ALA A 61 13.12 -4.06 8.27
C ALA A 61 13.80 -5.44 8.22
N ALA A 62 13.20 -6.40 7.52
CA ALA A 62 13.71 -7.77 7.42
C ALA A 62 14.84 -7.91 6.38
N LEU A 63 14.83 -7.09 5.32
CA LEU A 63 15.89 -7.06 4.30
C LEU A 63 17.28 -6.79 4.91
N PRO A 64 17.50 -5.73 5.73
CA PRO A 64 18.78 -5.51 6.40
C PRO A 64 19.22 -6.63 7.35
N LEU A 65 18.29 -7.48 7.80
CA LEU A 65 18.56 -8.62 8.69
C LEU A 65 18.91 -9.90 7.93
N GLY A 66 18.94 -9.86 6.59
CA GLY A 66 19.25 -11.01 5.74
C GLY A 66 18.08 -12.00 5.58
N TRP A 67 16.85 -11.62 5.95
CA TRP A 67 15.69 -12.52 5.93
C TRP A 67 15.04 -12.60 4.53
N GLY A 68 15.82 -12.97 3.51
CA GLY A 68 15.39 -12.94 2.11
C GLY A 68 14.14 -13.79 1.82
N MET A 69 14.08 -15.04 2.30
CA MET A 69 12.92 -15.92 2.10
C MET A 69 11.65 -15.34 2.71
N TYR A 70 11.76 -14.76 3.91
CA TYR A 70 10.63 -14.08 4.57
C TYR A 70 10.07 -12.95 3.70
N ASN A 71 10.93 -12.16 3.06
CA ASN A 71 10.50 -11.07 2.19
C ASN A 71 9.72 -11.56 0.97
N VAL A 72 10.16 -12.67 0.36
CA VAL A 72 9.46 -13.28 -0.77
C VAL A 72 8.06 -13.75 -0.34
N VAL A 73 7.97 -14.46 0.78
CA VAL A 73 6.68 -14.96 1.32
C VAL A 73 5.74 -13.79 1.62
N VAL A 74 6.23 -12.76 2.32
CA VAL A 74 5.41 -11.59 2.66
C VAL A 74 4.99 -10.82 1.42
N LEU A 75 5.90 -10.59 0.46
CA LEU A 75 5.59 -9.88 -0.79
C LEU A 75 4.43 -10.53 -1.52
N TRP A 76 4.55 -11.83 -1.84
CA TRP A 76 3.52 -12.52 -2.62
C TRP A 76 2.24 -12.75 -1.81
N GLY A 77 2.35 -13.08 -0.52
CA GLY A 77 1.19 -13.26 0.35
C GLY A 77 0.37 -11.98 0.50
N THR A 78 1.03 -10.86 0.78
CA THR A 78 0.34 -9.56 0.91
C THR A 78 -0.15 -9.02 -0.44
N MET A 79 0.52 -9.35 -1.55
CA MET A 79 0.04 -9.03 -2.89
C MET A 79 -1.31 -9.72 -3.17
N VAL A 80 -1.43 -11.02 -2.92
CA VAL A 80 -2.69 -11.75 -3.12
C VAL A 80 -3.82 -11.10 -2.31
N LEU A 81 -3.56 -10.80 -1.04
CA LEU A 81 -4.53 -10.11 -0.18
C LEU A 81 -4.89 -8.71 -0.71
N ALA A 82 -3.90 -7.94 -1.17
CA ALA A 82 -4.13 -6.62 -1.73
C ALA A 82 -5.02 -6.68 -2.99
N VAL A 83 -4.78 -7.65 -3.88
CA VAL A 83 -5.61 -7.88 -5.08
C VAL A 83 -7.05 -8.23 -4.70
N VAL A 84 -7.24 -9.10 -3.70
CA VAL A 84 -8.58 -9.44 -3.20
C VAL A 84 -9.30 -8.21 -2.66
N ILE A 85 -8.63 -7.41 -1.82
CA ILE A 85 -9.23 -6.21 -1.24
C ILE A 85 -9.55 -5.17 -2.33
N TRP A 86 -8.65 -4.92 -3.29
CA TRP A 86 -8.94 -4.03 -4.41
C TRP A 86 -10.14 -4.50 -5.23
N GLY A 87 -10.21 -5.79 -5.55
CA GLY A 87 -11.34 -6.36 -6.31
C GLY A 87 -12.68 -6.18 -5.58
N LEU A 88 -12.71 -6.48 -4.28
CA LEU A 88 -13.89 -6.29 -3.43
C LEU A 88 -14.27 -4.82 -3.29
N SER A 89 -13.29 -3.93 -3.10
CA SER A 89 -13.50 -2.48 -3.01
C SER A 89 -14.07 -1.91 -4.30
N ILE A 90 -13.54 -2.29 -5.47
CA ILE A 90 -14.06 -1.87 -6.78
C ILE A 90 -15.51 -2.33 -6.94
N HIS A 91 -15.79 -3.60 -6.62
CA HIS A 91 -17.15 -4.14 -6.69
C HIS A 91 -18.13 -3.37 -5.81
N GLN A 92 -17.74 -3.04 -4.58
CA GLN A 92 -18.58 -2.25 -3.67
C GLN A 92 -18.74 -0.81 -4.14
N PHE A 93 -17.69 -0.19 -4.66
CA PHE A 93 -17.71 1.18 -5.16
C PHE A 93 -18.65 1.36 -6.35
N ILE A 94 -18.75 0.34 -7.22
CA ILE A 94 -19.68 0.34 -8.36
C ILE A 94 -21.14 0.21 -7.89
N GLN A 95 -21.39 -0.45 -6.76
CA GLN A 95 -22.75 -0.75 -6.28
C GLN A 95 -23.28 0.22 -5.23
N ARG A 96 -22.41 0.92 -4.51
CA ARG A 96 -22.77 1.73 -3.35
C ARG A 96 -21.94 3.00 -3.33
N ASP A 97 -22.61 4.12 -3.08
CA ASP A 97 -21.93 5.39 -2.84
C ASP A 97 -21.15 5.37 -1.52
N VAL A 98 -19.98 6.01 -1.55
CA VAL A 98 -19.17 6.25 -0.35
C VAL A 98 -19.64 7.55 0.30
N PRO A 99 -20.10 7.52 1.56
CA PRO A 99 -20.52 8.73 2.28
C PRO A 99 -19.41 9.77 2.30
N ALA A 100 -19.75 11.05 2.06
CA ALA A 100 -18.78 12.14 1.93
C ALA A 100 -17.70 12.18 3.04
N PRO A 101 -18.03 12.02 4.33
CA PRO A 101 -17.02 12.04 5.40
C PRO A 101 -15.97 10.93 5.33
N LEU A 102 -16.29 9.79 4.69
CA LEU A 102 -15.42 8.61 4.64
C LEU A 102 -14.54 8.56 3.39
N ARG A 103 -14.82 9.40 2.38
CA ARG A 103 -14.09 9.40 1.10
C ARG A 103 -12.58 9.61 1.23
N PRO A 104 -12.04 10.39 2.20
CA PRO A 104 -10.59 10.47 2.39
C PRO A 104 -9.91 9.11 2.62
N LEU A 105 -10.61 8.13 3.19
CA LEU A 105 -10.08 6.78 3.41
C LEU A 105 -9.77 6.04 2.10
N LEU A 106 -10.34 6.46 0.96
CA LEU A 106 -10.05 5.87 -0.35
C LEU A 106 -8.57 6.01 -0.73
N ALA A 107 -7.88 7.03 -0.20
CA ALA A 107 -6.45 7.22 -0.40
C ALA A 107 -5.60 6.05 0.13
N ILE A 108 -6.11 5.25 1.08
CA ILE A 108 -5.40 4.09 1.63
C ILE A 108 -5.11 3.05 0.54
N HIS A 109 -5.91 2.97 -0.53
CA HIS A 109 -5.66 2.03 -1.64
C HIS A 109 -4.34 2.31 -2.38
N LEU A 110 -3.82 3.55 -2.33
CA LEU A 110 -2.54 3.91 -2.94
C LEU A 110 -1.35 3.26 -2.21
N ALA A 111 -1.47 3.02 -0.90
CA ALA A 111 -0.37 2.51 -0.09
C ALA A 111 0.09 1.11 -0.50
N PRO A 112 -0.77 0.08 -0.63
CA PRO A 112 -0.34 -1.25 -1.03
C PRO A 112 0.37 -1.27 -2.38
N ALA A 113 -0.13 -0.55 -3.39
CA ALA A 113 0.53 -0.45 -4.69
C ALA A 113 1.94 0.15 -4.53
N SER A 114 2.05 1.23 -3.76
CA SER A 114 3.32 1.92 -3.55
C SER A 114 4.34 1.06 -2.77
N VAL A 115 3.91 0.44 -1.68
CA VAL A 115 4.82 -0.35 -0.82
C VAL A 115 5.18 -1.69 -1.47
N LEU A 116 4.25 -2.35 -2.18
CA LEU A 116 4.57 -3.57 -2.95
C LEU A 116 5.65 -3.25 -4.00
N GLY A 117 5.53 -2.10 -4.68
CA GLY A 117 6.53 -1.65 -5.62
C GLY A 117 7.92 -1.45 -4.98
N VAL A 118 7.97 -0.82 -3.81
CA VAL A 118 9.23 -0.60 -3.08
C VAL A 118 9.85 -1.94 -2.69
N VAL A 119 9.08 -2.83 -2.09
CA VAL A 119 9.56 -4.15 -1.64
C VAL A 119 10.00 -5.01 -2.83
N ALA A 120 9.26 -4.99 -3.94
CA ALA A 120 9.63 -5.70 -5.16
C ALA A 120 10.98 -5.19 -5.71
N LEU A 121 11.18 -3.88 -5.75
CA LEU A 121 12.43 -3.29 -6.24
C LEU A 121 13.61 -3.69 -5.34
N LEU A 122 13.44 -3.59 -4.02
CA LEU A 122 14.46 -4.00 -3.05
C LEU A 122 14.73 -5.51 -3.05
N SER A 123 13.78 -6.31 -3.52
CA SER A 123 13.92 -7.76 -3.67
C SER A 123 14.51 -8.17 -5.02
N GLY A 124 14.95 -7.21 -5.85
CA GLY A 124 15.54 -7.48 -7.16
C GLY A 124 14.52 -7.81 -8.26
N LEU A 125 13.25 -7.40 -8.09
CA LEU A 125 12.16 -7.62 -9.05
C LEU A 125 11.72 -6.29 -9.71
N PRO A 126 12.58 -5.63 -10.50
CA PRO A 126 12.32 -4.26 -10.97
C PRO A 126 11.12 -4.17 -11.92
N GLN A 127 10.83 -5.19 -12.71
CA GLN A 127 9.67 -5.19 -13.61
C GLN A 127 8.35 -5.28 -12.84
N VAL A 128 8.33 -6.06 -11.76
CA VAL A 128 7.18 -6.12 -10.84
C VAL A 128 7.00 -4.77 -10.15
N ALA A 129 8.10 -4.15 -9.71
CA ALA A 129 8.07 -2.82 -9.13
C ALA A 129 7.53 -1.75 -10.09
N LEU A 130 7.92 -1.81 -11.37
CA LEU A 130 7.41 -0.91 -12.40
C LEU A 130 5.89 -1.08 -12.60
N GLY A 131 5.41 -2.33 -12.65
CA GLY A 131 3.97 -2.61 -12.74
C GLY A 131 3.18 -1.99 -11.58
N PHE A 132 3.69 -2.12 -10.35
CA PHE A 132 3.11 -1.46 -9.18
C PHE A 132 3.23 0.07 -9.23
N GLY A 133 4.32 0.61 -9.77
CA GLY A 133 4.49 2.04 -10.00
C GLY A 133 3.43 2.61 -10.93
N LEU A 134 3.16 1.94 -12.05
CA LEU A 134 2.09 2.32 -12.98
C LEU A 134 0.71 2.26 -12.31
N LEU A 135 0.42 1.19 -11.56
CA LEU A 135 -0.82 1.09 -10.80
C LEU A 135 -0.97 2.22 -9.79
N ALA A 136 0.10 2.54 -9.05
CA ALA A 136 0.09 3.62 -8.05
C ALA A 136 -0.15 4.99 -8.72
N ILE A 137 0.42 5.23 -9.90
CA ILE A 137 0.14 6.45 -10.70
C ILE A 137 -1.34 6.52 -11.07
N VAL A 138 -1.94 5.42 -11.55
CA VAL A 138 -3.37 5.39 -11.92
C VAL A 138 -4.25 5.70 -10.70
N ILE A 139 -3.97 5.09 -9.54
CA ILE A 139 -4.72 5.34 -8.31
C ILE A 139 -4.58 6.81 -7.89
N LEU A 140 -3.36 7.35 -7.89
CA LEU A 140 -3.11 8.75 -7.53
C LEU A 140 -3.81 9.71 -8.50
N ALA A 141 -3.74 9.46 -9.81
CA ALA A 141 -4.41 10.26 -10.83
C ALA A 141 -5.93 10.28 -10.60
N GLY A 142 -6.53 9.13 -10.24
CA GLY A 142 -7.94 9.05 -9.85
C GLY A 142 -8.26 9.90 -8.62
N LEU A 143 -7.43 9.82 -7.57
CA LEU A 143 -7.59 10.64 -6.36
C LEU A 143 -7.46 12.14 -6.63
N VAL A 144 -6.49 12.55 -7.45
CA VAL A 144 -6.29 13.95 -7.84
C VAL A 144 -7.42 14.46 -8.73
N GLY A 145 -7.83 13.68 -9.74
CA GLY A 145 -8.94 14.02 -10.62
C GLY A 145 -10.28 14.15 -9.88
N THR A 146 -10.42 13.45 -8.75
CA THR A 146 -11.61 13.50 -7.89
C THR A 146 -11.39 14.27 -6.59
N ALA A 147 -10.31 15.05 -6.46
CA ALA A 147 -9.91 15.66 -5.18
C ALA A 147 -11.04 16.46 -4.52
N ARG A 148 -11.77 17.28 -5.30
CA ARG A 148 -12.93 18.05 -4.81
C ARG A 148 -14.03 17.16 -4.22
N TRP A 149 -14.29 16.01 -4.84
CA TRP A 149 -15.30 15.05 -4.39
C TRP A 149 -14.83 14.28 -3.15
N VAL A 150 -13.55 13.91 -3.10
CA VAL A 150 -12.95 13.22 -1.95
C VAL A 150 -12.92 14.13 -0.71
N THR A 151 -12.73 15.43 -0.89
CA THR A 151 -12.64 16.41 0.22
C THR A 151 -13.93 17.19 0.46
N GLU A 152 -15.08 16.74 -0.08
CA GLU A 152 -16.34 17.49 -0.05
C GLU A 152 -16.80 17.84 1.38
N SER A 153 -16.58 16.95 2.36
CA SER A 153 -16.96 17.17 3.76
C SER A 153 -16.09 18.18 4.51
N GLY A 154 -15.13 18.82 3.83
CA GLY A 154 -14.16 19.73 4.44
C GLY A 154 -13.07 19.01 5.23
N PHE A 155 -12.30 19.81 5.99
CA PHE A 155 -11.19 19.31 6.79
C PHE A 155 -11.67 18.46 7.98
N SER A 156 -11.02 17.33 8.20
CA SER A 156 -11.28 16.44 9.34
C SER A 156 -10.02 15.64 9.70
N PRO A 157 -9.97 14.98 10.88
CA PRO A 157 -8.87 14.09 11.23
C PRO A 157 -8.63 12.96 10.21
N LEU A 158 -9.65 12.58 9.43
CA LEU A 158 -9.54 11.54 8.40
C LEU A 158 -8.64 11.93 7.22
N TRP A 159 -8.29 13.22 7.09
CA TRP A 159 -7.27 13.67 6.13
C TRP A 159 -5.88 13.05 6.41
N GLY A 160 -5.65 12.55 7.63
CA GLY A 160 -4.48 11.75 7.94
C GLY A 160 -4.30 10.55 6.99
N ALA A 161 -5.38 10.03 6.41
CA ALA A 161 -5.36 8.92 5.46
C ALA A 161 -4.58 9.21 4.17
N PHE A 162 -4.35 10.48 3.80
CA PHE A 162 -3.54 10.84 2.63
C PHE A 162 -2.03 10.72 2.88
N THR A 163 -1.59 10.87 4.13
CA THR A 163 -0.18 11.13 4.46
C THR A 163 0.74 9.94 4.12
N PHE A 164 0.51 8.79 4.75
CA PHE A 164 1.31 7.59 4.53
C PHE A 164 1.28 7.12 3.06
N PRO A 165 0.11 7.02 2.38
CA PRO A 165 0.09 6.61 0.98
C PRO A 165 0.84 7.55 0.05
N LEU A 166 0.76 8.88 0.24
CA LEU A 166 1.51 9.84 -0.57
C LEU A 166 3.02 9.77 -0.31
N ALA A 167 3.43 9.57 0.94
CA ALA A 167 4.83 9.37 1.28
C ALA A 167 5.38 8.08 0.63
N ALA A 168 4.65 6.97 0.75
CA ALA A 168 5.02 5.70 0.12
C ALA A 168 5.09 5.81 -1.41
N PHE A 169 4.12 6.49 -2.03
CA PHE A 169 4.12 6.76 -3.47
C PHE A 169 5.36 7.55 -3.90
N SER A 170 5.66 8.65 -3.20
CA SER A 170 6.83 9.48 -3.48
C SER A 170 8.13 8.68 -3.37
N THR A 171 8.26 7.84 -2.34
CA THR A 171 9.40 6.93 -2.19
C THR A 171 9.52 5.97 -3.37
N LEU A 172 8.42 5.32 -3.79
CA LEU A 172 8.46 4.42 -4.95
C LEU A 172 8.90 5.13 -6.22
N MET A 173 8.35 6.32 -6.50
CA MET A 173 8.71 7.10 -7.69
C MET A 173 10.19 7.48 -7.70
N GLN A 174 10.73 7.93 -6.56
CA GLN A 174 12.16 8.23 -6.42
C GLN A 174 13.02 7.00 -6.67
N MET A 175 12.66 5.84 -6.10
CA MET A 175 13.43 4.62 -6.27
C MET A 175 13.38 4.08 -7.71
N LEU A 176 12.21 4.13 -8.36
CA LEU A 176 12.08 3.76 -9.78
C LEU A 176 12.90 4.70 -10.67
N SER A 177 12.90 6.00 -10.39
CA SER A 177 13.73 6.96 -11.10
C SER A 177 15.22 6.64 -10.96
N LEU A 178 15.69 6.37 -9.75
CA LEU A 178 17.09 6.00 -9.49
C LEU A 178 17.46 4.66 -10.14
N ALA A 179 16.51 3.74 -10.29
CA ALA A 179 16.68 2.48 -10.98
C ALA A 179 16.60 2.60 -12.52
N GLY A 180 16.53 3.83 -13.07
CA GLY A 180 16.52 4.08 -14.52
C GLY A 180 15.15 4.06 -15.19
N TYR A 181 14.06 3.94 -14.42
CA TYR A 181 12.69 3.91 -14.96
C TYR A 181 12.01 5.29 -15.01
N GLY A 182 12.72 6.37 -14.69
CA GLY A 182 12.17 7.73 -14.67
C GLY A 182 11.64 8.21 -16.02
N GLU A 183 12.22 7.74 -17.13
CA GLU A 183 11.83 8.14 -18.49
C GLU A 183 10.66 7.34 -19.08
N VAL A 184 10.24 6.24 -18.44
CA VAL A 184 9.12 5.41 -18.94
C VAL A 184 7.80 6.19 -18.89
N ALA A 185 7.65 7.10 -17.92
CA ALA A 185 6.51 8.02 -17.83
C ALA A 185 6.61 9.19 -18.83
N SER A 186 7.81 9.69 -19.13
CA SER A 186 8.02 10.80 -20.09
C SER A 186 7.97 10.33 -21.55
N SER A 187 8.27 9.07 -21.82
CA SER A 187 8.27 8.50 -23.17
C SER A 187 6.86 8.40 -23.78
N GLY A 188 5.82 8.19 -22.95
CA GLY A 188 4.42 8.27 -23.38
C GLY A 188 4.01 9.69 -23.80
N ALA A 189 4.56 10.71 -23.14
CA ALA A 189 4.36 12.12 -23.51
C ALA A 189 5.23 12.55 -24.71
N CYS A 190 6.44 11.98 -24.86
CA CYS A 190 7.35 12.26 -25.98
C CYS A 190 6.87 11.65 -27.30
N LEU A 191 6.18 10.50 -27.26
CA LEU A 191 5.51 9.94 -28.44
C LEU A 191 4.36 10.83 -28.94
N TRP A 192 3.69 11.56 -28.04
CA TRP A 192 2.63 12.50 -28.40
C TRP A 192 3.17 13.81 -28.99
N SER A 193 4.36 14.27 -28.58
CA SER A 193 4.99 15.49 -29.13
C SER A 193 5.73 15.26 -30.44
N ARG A 194 6.08 14.02 -30.80
CA ARG A 194 6.66 13.69 -32.12
C ARG A 194 5.65 13.46 -33.24
N GLN A 195 4.35 13.50 -32.95
CA GLN A 195 3.28 13.33 -33.93
C GLN A 195 2.48 14.62 -34.21
N ARG A 196 2.98 15.79 -33.81
CA ARG A 196 2.46 17.10 -34.22
C ARG A 196 3.52 17.92 -34.93
#